data_AF-A0A1F3VGC0-F1
#
_entry.id   AF-A0A1F3VGC0-F1
#
_cell.length_a   1.000
_cell.length_b   1.000
_cell.length_c   1.000
_cell.angle_alpha   90.00
_cell.angle_beta   90.00
_cell.angle_gamma   90.00
#
_symmetry.space_group_name_H-M   'P 1'
#
loop_
_entity.id
_entity.type
_entity.pdbx_description
1 polymer ?
#
loop_
_entity_poly.entity_id
_entity_poly.type
_entity_poly.pdbx_seq_one_letter_code
_entity_poly.pdbx_strand_id
1 'polypeptide(L)' 'MRILLLIIILVPFIGTANAYIDPGSMSIVMQAVVGAVVGSIVAGKVYWGKIKETFQRIFSEKK' A
#
# COMPACT_ATOMS: atom_id res chain seq x y z
N MET A 1 -2.68 -17.89 -42.07
CA MET A 1 -1.80 -18.98 -41.60
C MET A 1 -0.53 -18.51 -40.90
N ARG A 2 0.24 -17.55 -41.45
CA ARG A 2 1.49 -17.06 -40.82
C ARG A 2 1.33 -16.53 -39.39
N ILE A 3 0.30 -15.73 -39.12
CA ILE A 3 0.01 -15.18 -37.79
C ILE A 3 -0.34 -16.30 -36.78
N LEU A 4 -1.10 -17.30 -37.22
CA LEU A 4 -1.44 -18.45 -36.38
C LEU A 4 -0.19 -19.27 -36.02
N LEU A 5 0.73 -19.47 -36.98
CA LEU A 5 2.01 -20.13 -36.72
C LEU A 5 2.87 -19.34 -35.72
N LEU A 6 2.92 -18.01 -35.85
CA LEU A 6 3.65 -17.16 -34.90
C LEU A 6 3.07 -17.25 -33.48
N ILE A 7 1.74 -17.24 -33.34
CA ILE A 7 1.08 -17.39 -32.03
C ILE A 7 1.41 -18.75 -31.42
N ILE A 8 1.32 -19.84 -32.19
CA ILE A 8 1.63 -21.19 -31.72
C ILE A 8 3.09 -21.31 -31.25
N ILE A 9 4.03 -20.65 -31.95
CA ILE A 9 5.46 -20.64 -31.59
C ILE A 9 5.71 -19.82 -30.31
N LEU A 10 4.95 -18.74 -30.07
CA LEU A 10 5.18 -17.82 -28.95
C LEU A 10 4.50 -18.26 -27.64
N VAL A 11 3.36 -18.95 -27.70
CA VAL A 11 2.61 -19.42 -26.51
C VAL A 11 3.45 -20.24 -25.51
N PRO A 12 4.34 -21.18 -25.89
CA PRO A 12 5.14 -21.92 -24.93
C PRO A 12 6.22 -21.08 -24.23
N PHE A 13 6.50 -19.86 -24.69
CA PHE A 13 7.44 -18.92 -24.07
C PHE A 13 6.77 -17.93 -23.09
N ILE A 14 5.45 -18.04 -22.89
CA ILE A 14 4.73 -17.24 -21.89
C ILE A 14 5.07 -17.80 -20.50
N GLY A 15 5.99 -17.13 -19.80
CA GLY A 15 6.35 -17.45 -18.42
C GLY A 15 5.21 -17.15 -17.43
N THR A 16 5.21 -17.82 -16.28
CA THR A 16 4.27 -17.54 -15.20
C THR A 16 4.59 -16.20 -14.54
N ALA A 17 3.67 -15.24 -14.66
CA ALA A 17 3.80 -13.94 -14.02
C ALA A 17 3.40 -14.03 -12.53
N ASN A 18 4.28 -14.62 -11.71
CA ASN A 18 4.03 -14.89 -10.29
C ASN A 18 3.87 -13.62 -9.41
N ALA A 19 4.18 -12.45 -9.96
CA ALA A 19 4.08 -11.15 -9.27
C ALA A 19 3.26 -10.13 -10.09
N TYR A 20 2.34 -10.60 -10.94
CA TYR A 20 1.42 -9.70 -11.64
C TYR A 20 0.37 -9.19 -10.66
N ILE A 21 0.58 -7.99 -10.14
CA ILE A 21 -0.48 -7.23 -9.50
C ILE A 21 -1.30 -6.63 -10.65
N ASP A 22 -2.52 -7.13 -10.84
CA ASP A 22 -3.39 -6.59 -11.87
C ASP A 22 -3.70 -5.11 -11.59
N PRO A 23 -3.99 -4.29 -12.62
CA PRO A 23 -4.24 -2.86 -12.45
C PRO A 23 -5.35 -2.53 -11.45
N GLY A 24 -6.35 -3.40 -11.30
CA GLY A 24 -7.42 -3.27 -10.30
C GLY A 24 -6.91 -3.50 -8.88
N SER A 25 -6.17 -4.59 -8.65
CA SER A 25 -5.52 -4.86 -7.35
C SER A 25 -4.55 -3.76 -6.94
N MET A 26 -3.77 -3.23 -7.88
CA MET A 26 -2.84 -2.12 -7.61
C MET A 26 -3.59 -0.84 -7.20
N SER A 27 -4.77 -0.61 -7.77
CA SER A 27 -5.60 0.54 -7.43
C SER A 27 -6.09 0.49 -5.97
N ILE A 28 -6.49 -0.70 -5.49
CA ILE A 28 -6.93 -0.89 -4.10
C ILE A 28 -5.78 -0.67 -3.12
N VAL A 29 -4.60 -1.24 -3.42
CA VAL A 29 -3.40 -1.03 -2.59
C VAL A 29 -3.05 0.44 -2.49
N MET A 30 -3.08 1.16 -3.60
CA MET A 30 -2.75 2.59 -3.62
C MET A 30 -3.76 3.42 -2.82
N GLN A 31 -5.06 3.11 -2.94
CA GLN A 31 -6.11 3.73 -2.12
C GLN A 31 -5.91 3.46 -0.63
N ALA A 32 -5.57 2.23 -0.25
CA ALA A 32 -5.30 1.87 1.13
C ALA A 32 -4.10 2.64 1.70
N VAL A 33 -3.01 2.77 0.92
CA VAL A 33 -1.82 3.54 1.31
C VAL A 33 -2.17 5.01 1.51
N VAL A 34 -2.86 5.63 0.53
CA VAL A 34 -3.28 7.03 0.64
C VAL A 34 -4.20 7.24 1.83
N GLY A 35 -5.18 6.35 2.02
CA GLY A 35 -6.10 6.37 3.16
C GLY A 35 -5.38 6.26 4.50
N ALA A 36 -4.40 5.36 4.61
CA ALA A 36 -3.59 5.20 5.82
C ALA A 36 -2.76 6.45 6.12
N VAL A 37 -2.13 7.08 5.12
CA VAL A 37 -1.34 8.30 5.28
C VAL A 37 -2.22 9.46 5.72
N VAL A 38 -3.29 9.73 4.99
CA VAL A 38 -4.22 10.83 5.30
C VAL A 38 -4.88 10.60 6.66
N GLY A 39 -5.35 9.38 6.91
CA GLY A 39 -5.95 8.98 8.18
C GLY A 39 -4.99 9.19 9.36
N SER A 40 -3.72 8.81 9.21
CA SER A 40 -2.71 9.00 10.26
C SER A 40 -2.43 10.47 10.54
N ILE A 41 -2.36 11.31 9.51
CA ILE A 41 -2.17 12.76 9.67
C ILE A 41 -3.35 13.38 10.41
N VAL A 42 -4.58 13.03 10.02
CA VAL A 42 -5.80 13.54 10.66
C VAL A 42 -5.89 13.06 12.10
N ALA A 43 -5.68 11.77 12.35
CA ALA A 43 -5.65 11.22 13.70
C ALA A 43 -4.58 11.90 14.56
N GLY A 44 -3.36 12.07 14.04
CA GLY A 44 -2.30 12.78 14.73
C GLY A 44 -2.69 14.22 15.11
N LYS A 45 -3.36 14.95 14.21
CA LYS A 45 -3.87 16.30 14.50
C LYS A 45 -4.97 16.30 15.55
N VAL A 46 -5.95 15.40 15.43
CA VAL A 46 -7.08 15.29 16.37
C VAL A 46 -6.61 14.92 17.77
N TYR A 47 -5.65 14.01 17.88
CA TYR A 47 -5.15 13.49 19.15
C TYR A 47 -3.92 14.22 19.69
N TRP A 48 -3.44 15.27 19.04
CA TRP A 48 -2.20 15.98 19.39
C TRP A 48 -2.13 16.40 20.86
N GLY A 49 -3.24 16.88 21.42
CA GLY A 49 -3.34 17.23 22.85
C GLY A 49 -3.11 16.04 23.77
N LYS A 50 -3.81 14.92 23.53
CA LYS A 50 -3.67 13.69 24.31
C LYS A 50 -2.28 13.07 24.16
N ILE A 51 -1.68 13.14 22.97
CA ILE A 51 -0.30 12.70 22.72
C ILE A 51 0.65 13.51 23.61
N LYS A 52 0.56 14.85 23.60
CA LYS A 52 1.39 15.70 24.45
C LYS A 52 1.22 15.39 25.94
N GLU A 53 -0.01 15.27 26.40
CA GLU A 53 -0.32 14.96 27.80
C GLU A 53 0.27 13.60 28.22
N THR A 54 0.13 12.58 27.36
CA THR A 54 0.71 11.24 27.59
C THR A 54 2.23 11.32 27.71
N PHE A 55 2.89 12.03 26.79
CA PHE A 55 4.34 12.23 26.85
C PHE A 55 4.75 13.00 28.11
N GLN A 56 4.06 14.09 28.45
CA GLN A 56 4.34 14.86 29.67
C GLN A 56 4.24 13.99 30.92
N ARG A 57 3.21 13.14 31.03
CA ARG A 57 3.04 12.24 32.16
C ARG A 57 4.18 11.22 32.27
N ILE A 58 4.57 10.60 31.15
CA ILE A 58 5.70 9.64 31.10
C ILE A 58 7.01 10.30 31.57
N PHE A 59 7.26 11.54 31.18
CA PHE A 59 8.48 12.26 31.56
C PHE A 59 8.41 12.90 32.96
N SER A 60 7.21 13.20 33.47
CA SER A 60 7.02 13.84 34.79
C SER A 60 7.03 12.86 35.95
N GLU A 61 6.75 11.56 35.74
CA GLU A 61 6.87 10.53 36.79
C GLU A 61 8.32 10.22 37.19
N LYS A 62 9.31 10.81 36.52
CA LYS A 62 10.75 10.66 36.81
C LYS A 62 11.38 11.82 37.60
N LYS A 63 10.59 12.78 38.09
CA LYS A 63 11.07 13.89 38.94
C LYS A 63 10.43 13.83 40.31
#